data_AF-A0A1H7VQX9-F1
#
_entry.id   AF-A0A1H7VQX9-F1
#
_cell.length_a   1.000
_cell.length_b   1.000
_cell.length_c   1.000
_cell.angle_alpha   90.00
_cell.angle_beta   90.00
_cell.angle_gamma   90.00
#
_symmetry.space_group_name_H-M   'P 1'
#
loop_
_entity.id
_entity.type
_entity.pdbx_description
1 polymer ?
#
loop_
_entity_poly.entity_id
_entity_poly.type
_entity_poly.pdbx_seq_one_letter_code
_entity_poly.pdbx_strand_id
1 'polypeptide(L)' 'MNHRQRDERLHHADHLRARALHDLARAREALALIRDIAECPPVADSLPNIARVARAALAGATPPDPCFLHGEEHQERMP' A
#
# COMPACT_ATOMS: atom_id res chain seq x y z
N MET A 1 -17.99 -0.01 -29.16
CA MET A 1 -16.80 -0.16 -28.28
C MET A 1 -15.99 -1.33 -28.81
N ASN A 2 -14.68 -1.18 -29.02
CA ASN A 2 -13.85 -2.18 -29.69
C ASN A 2 -13.52 -3.34 -28.71
N HIS A 3 -13.79 -4.59 -29.09
CA HIS A 3 -13.59 -5.76 -28.19
C HIS A 3 -12.14 -5.89 -27.71
N ARG A 4 -11.19 -5.62 -28.59
CA ARG A 4 -9.76 -5.63 -28.26
C ARG A 4 -9.38 -4.63 -27.18
N GLN A 5 -9.91 -3.40 -27.26
CA GLN A 5 -9.67 -2.36 -26.25
C GLN A 5 -10.27 -2.73 -24.89
N ARG A 6 -11.40 -3.46 -24.89
CA ARG A 6 -12.00 -3.98 -23.66
C ARG A 6 -11.10 -5.05 -23.03
N ASP A 7 -10.58 -5.97 -23.81
CA ASP A 7 -9.72 -7.05 -23.31
C ASP A 7 -8.39 -6.51 -22.77
N GLU A 8 -7.77 -5.55 -23.46
CA GLU A 8 -6.56 -4.86 -22.99
C GLU A 8 -6.80 -4.15 -21.64
N ARG A 9 -7.96 -3.50 -21.47
CA ARG A 9 -8.35 -2.87 -20.20
C ARG A 9 -8.58 -3.87 -19.09
N LEU A 10 -9.17 -5.03 -19.39
CA LEU A 10 -9.38 -6.09 -18.39
C LEU A 10 -8.05 -6.67 -17.92
N HIS A 11 -7.14 -7.01 -18.85
CA HIS A 11 -5.81 -7.48 -18.50
C HIS A 11 -5.01 -6.46 -17.68
N HIS A 12 -5.10 -5.18 -18.03
CA HIS A 12 -4.47 -4.12 -17.26
C HIS A 12 -5.05 -4.02 -15.84
N ALA A 13 -6.37 -4.07 -15.70
CA ALA A 13 -7.05 -4.05 -14.39
C ALA A 13 -6.67 -5.26 -13.53
N ASP A 14 -6.60 -6.46 -14.12
CA ASP A 14 -6.19 -7.68 -13.42
C ASP A 14 -4.75 -7.61 -12.95
N HIS A 15 -3.85 -7.06 -13.77
CA HIS A 15 -2.46 -6.85 -13.39
C HIS A 15 -2.34 -5.89 -12.20
N LEU A 16 -3.06 -4.76 -12.23
CA LEU A 16 -3.10 -3.80 -11.12
C LEU A 16 -3.68 -4.44 -9.86
N ARG A 17 -4.76 -5.21 -9.99
CA ARG A 17 -5.39 -5.93 -8.87
C ARG A 17 -4.43 -6.95 -8.24
N ALA A 18 -3.75 -7.75 -9.06
CA ALA A 18 -2.78 -8.74 -8.57
C ALA A 18 -1.64 -8.07 -7.81
N ARG A 19 -1.13 -6.94 -8.33
CA ARG A 19 -0.11 -6.13 -7.65
C ARG A 19 -0.61 -5.56 -6.33
N ALA A 20 -1.81 -4.98 -6.30
CA ALA A 20 -2.39 -4.41 -5.08
C ALA A 20 -2.60 -5.47 -3.98
N LEU A 21 -3.02 -6.69 -4.34
CA LEU A 21 -3.17 -7.80 -3.39
C LEU A 21 -1.82 -8.25 -2.83
N HIS A 22 -0.79 -8.32 -3.68
CA HIS A 22 0.57 -8.62 -3.25
C HIS A 22 1.12 -7.55 -2.30
N ASP A 23 0.94 -6.27 -2.64
CA ASP A 23 1.36 -5.14 -1.81
C ASP A 23 0.63 -5.13 -0.45
N LEU A 24 -0.67 -5.45 -0.43
CA LEU A 24 -1.47 -5.57 0.79
C LEU A 24 -0.97 -6.70 1.70
N ALA A 25 -0.66 -7.87 1.14
CA ALA A 25 -0.15 -9.00 1.92
C ALA A 25 1.20 -8.64 2.58
N ARG A 26 2.12 -8.06 1.80
CA ARG A 26 3.41 -7.58 2.30
C ARG A 26 3.24 -6.51 3.39
N ALA A 27 2.32 -5.56 3.21
CA ALA A 27 2.06 -4.52 4.20
C ALA A 27 1.55 -5.09 5.52
N ARG A 28 0.66 -6.09 5.47
CA ARG A 28 0.15 -6.79 6.66
C ARG A 28 1.27 -7.51 7.44
N GLU A 29 2.14 -8.21 6.73
CA GLU A 29 3.30 -8.88 7.35
C GLU A 29 4.24 -7.88 8.02
N ALA A 30 4.52 -6.75 7.35
CA ALA A 30 5.35 -5.70 7.92
C ALA A 30 4.73 -5.07 9.17
N LEU A 31 3.42 -4.82 9.17
CA LEU A 31 2.70 -4.31 10.36
C LEU A 31 2.73 -5.30 11.52
N ALA A 32 2.64 -6.60 11.26
CA ALA A 32 2.78 -7.63 12.28
C ALA A 32 4.19 -7.58 12.92
N LEU A 33 5.24 -7.52 12.10
CA LEU A 33 6.62 -7.39 12.60
C LEU A 33 6.86 -6.09 13.38
N ILE A 34 6.30 -4.97 12.91
CA ILE A 34 6.40 -3.68 13.61
C ILE A 34 5.72 -3.77 14.98
N ARG A 35 4.54 -4.39 15.04
CA ARG A 35 3.82 -4.64 16.29
C ARG A 35 4.66 -5.49 17.24
N ASP A 36 5.24 -6.58 16.76
CA ASP A 36 6.08 -7.47 17.59
C ASP A 36 7.29 -6.71 18.17
N ILE A 37 7.92 -5.83 17.38
CA ILE A 37 9.02 -4.96 17.86
C ILE A 37 8.53 -3.95 18.90
N ALA A 38 7.33 -3.40 18.71
CA ALA A 38 6.74 -2.39 19.60
C ALA A 38 6.22 -2.98 20.93
N GLU A 39 5.81 -4.25 20.94
CA GLU A 39 5.39 -4.95 22.16
C GLU A 39 6.57 -5.38 23.04
N CYS A 40 7.78 -5.46 22.47
CA CYS A 40 9.01 -5.69 23.24
C CYS A 40 9.41 -4.43 24.03
N PRO A 41 10.11 -4.59 25.17
CA PRO A 41 10.73 -3.46 25.86
C PRO A 41 11.60 -2.65 24.88
N PRO A 42 11.48 -1.31 24.87
CA PRO A 42 12.20 -0.48 23.91
C PRO A 42 13.70 -0.63 24.12
N VAL A 43 14.37 -1.24 23.14
CA VAL A 43 15.83 -1.27 23.03
C VAL A 43 16.28 -0.13 22.12
N ALA A 44 17.54 0.27 22.21
CA ALA A 44 18.10 1.37 21.42
C ALA A 44 17.81 1.23 19.91
N ASP A 45 17.69 0.00 19.41
CA ASP A 45 17.46 -0.31 18.01
C ASP A 45 15.99 -0.53 17.61
N SER A 46 15.02 -0.42 18.52
CA SER A 46 13.60 -0.69 18.20
C SER A 46 13.07 0.23 17.09
N LEU A 47 13.32 1.55 17.19
CA LEU A 47 12.86 2.52 16.17
C LEU A 47 13.58 2.35 14.82
N PRO A 48 14.93 2.21 14.76
CA PRO A 48 15.62 1.85 13.51
C PRO A 48 15.10 0.57 12.86
N ASN A 49 14.78 -0.45 13.66
CA ASN A 49 14.26 -1.72 13.16
C ASN A 49 12.85 -1.56 12.57
N ILE A 50 11.95 -0.85 13.25
CA ILE A 50 10.61 -0.51 12.74
C ILE A 50 10.73 0.25 11.40
N ALA A 51 11.58 1.27 11.33
CA ALA A 51 11.77 2.05 10.11
C ALA A 51 12.36 1.22 8.95
N ARG A 52 13.21 0.24 9.25
CA ARG A 52 13.73 -0.70 8.25
C ARG A 52 12.65 -1.62 7.71
N VAL A 53 11.82 -2.20 8.59
CA VAL A 53 10.70 -3.07 8.20
C VAL A 53 9.69 -2.29 7.36
N ALA A 54 9.30 -1.08 7.79
CA ALA A 54 8.38 -0.22 7.06
C ALA A 54 8.89 0.13 5.65
N ARG A 55 10.16 0.52 5.51
CA ARG A 55 10.76 0.84 4.20
C ARG A 55 10.81 -0.36 3.28
N ALA A 56 11.17 -1.54 3.79
CA ALA A 56 11.19 -2.76 2.98
C ALA A 56 9.80 -3.15 2.48
N ALA A 57 8.76 -2.91 3.31
CA ALA A 57 7.37 -3.14 2.93
C ALA A 57 6.90 -2.19 1.81
N LEU A 58 7.32 -0.92 1.88
CA LEU A 58 6.96 0.12 0.92
C LEU A 58 7.80 0.09 -0.37
N ALA A 59 8.97 -0.56 -0.36
CA ALA A 59 9.84 -0.68 -1.53
C ALA A 59 9.16 -1.55 -2.61
N GLY A 60 8.58 -0.90 -3.63
CA GLY A 60 7.88 -1.54 -4.74
C GLY A 60 6.35 -1.41 -4.68
N ALA A 61 5.82 -0.89 -3.58
CA ALA A 61 4.40 -0.57 -3.46
C ALA A 61 4.01 0.48 -4.51
N THR A 62 2.82 0.31 -5.07
CA THR A 62 2.24 1.34 -5.95
C THR A 62 2.22 2.67 -5.18
N PRO A 63 2.76 3.78 -5.73
CA PRO A 63 2.73 5.06 -5.02
C PRO A 63 1.28 5.38 -4.66
N PRO A 64 1.01 5.86 -3.43
CA PRO A 64 -0.32 6.27 -3.05
C PRO A 64 -0.80 7.31 -4.07
N ASP A 65 -2.06 7.18 -4.47
CA ASP A 65 -2.69 8.14 -5.35
C ASP A 65 -2.56 9.53 -4.70
N PRO A 66 -1.98 10.53 -5.40
CA PRO A 66 -1.72 11.86 -4.84
C PRO A 66 -3.00 12.53 -4.29
N CYS A 67 -4.18 12.12 -4.75
CA CYS A 67 -5.46 12.57 -4.19
C CYS A 67 -5.69 12.15 -2.73
N PHE A 68 -5.03 11.10 -2.23
CA PHE A 68 -5.11 10.68 -0.82
C PHE A 68 -4.05 11.32 0.08
N LEU A 69 -3.00 11.93 -0.51
CA LEU A 69 -1.92 12.55 0.26
C LEU A 69 -2.25 14.00 0.66
N HIS A 70 -3.18 14.64 -0.04
CA HIS A 70 -3.82 15.85 0.43
C HIS A 70 -5.07 15.39 1.15
N GLY A 71 -5.16 15.64 2.46
CA GLY A 71 -6.39 15.46 3.23
C GLY A 71 -7.47 16.44 2.79
N GLU A 72 -7.73 16.54 1.49
CA GLU A 72 -8.82 17.31 0.93
C GLU A 72 -10.07 16.46 1.15
N GLU A 73 -10.71 16.80 2.26
CA GLU A 73 -12.15 16.79 2.45
C GLU A 73 -12.87 16.54 1.12
N HIS A 74 -13.32 15.29 0.91
CA HIS A 74 -14.32 14.96 -0.09
C HIS A 74 -15.62 15.68 0.31
N GLN A 75 -15.66 16.99 0.09
CA GLN A 75 -16.89 17.76 0.11
C GLN A 75 -17.69 17.28 -1.09
N GLU A 76 -18.66 16.42 -0.80
CA GLU A 76 -19.69 15.94 -1.70
C GLU A 76 -20.19 17.09 -2.57
N ARG A 77 -19.79 17.06 -3.84
CA ARG A 77 -20.44 17.87 -4.89
C ARG A 77 -21.43 16.97 -5.61
N MET A 78 -22.63 16.90 -5.05
CA MET A 78 -23.87 16.75 -5.82
C MET A 78 -24.93 17.68 -5.21
N PRO A 79 -25.89 18.20 -5.98
CA PRO A 79 -26.12 18.07 -7.42
C PRO A 79 -25.81 19.34 -8.23
#